data_AF-A0A183KBX2-F1
#
_entry.id   AF-A0A183KBX2-F1
#
_cell.length_a   1.000
_cell.length_b   1.000
_cell.length_c   1.000
_cell.angle_alpha   90.00
_cell.angle_beta   90.00
_cell.angle_gamma   90.00
#
_symmetry.space_group_name_H-M   'P 1'
#
loop_
_entity.id
_entity.type
_entity.pdbx_description
1 polymer ?
#
loop_
_entity_poly.entity_id
_entity_poly.type
_entity_poly.pdbx_seq_one_letter_code
_entity_poly.pdbx_strand_id
1 'polypeptide(L)'
;MAEFIQQSEINDGIRFSWNAWPASRLESAQCVVPIGCLYTLFKERYDFPPINYDPVFCSRCRGILNPYCPVNSFGFIKNPHIFHILTSD
;
A
#
# COMPACT_ATOMS: atom_id res chain seq x y z
N MET A 1 7.79 13.74 -12.18
CA MET A 1 7.44 13.66 -10.74
C MET A 1 5.94 13.85 -10.50
N ALA A 2 5.33 14.93 -11.02
CA ALA A 2 3.87 15.10 -10.94
C ALA A 2 3.09 13.96 -11.60
N GLU A 3 3.58 13.47 -12.75
CA GLU A 3 3.00 12.32 -13.46
C GLU A 3 2.98 11.03 -12.63
N PHE A 4 4.02 10.80 -11.81
CA PHE A 4 4.09 9.62 -10.94
C PHE A 4 3.00 9.66 -9.85
N ILE A 5 2.77 10.83 -9.28
CA ILE A 5 1.73 11.03 -8.27
C ILE A 5 0.35 10.82 -8.88
N GLN A 6 0.12 11.37 -10.08
CA GLN A 6 -1.13 11.17 -10.81
C GLN A 6 -1.35 9.70 -11.17
N GLN A 7 -0.31 8.98 -11.60
CA GLN A 7 -0.38 7.55 -11.88
C GLN A 7 -0.70 6.74 -10.63
N SER A 8 -0.09 7.02 -9.48
CA SER A 8 -0.43 6.34 -8.21
C SER A 8 -1.87 6.62 -7.79
N GLU A 9 -2.35 7.86 -7.95
CA GLU A 9 -3.74 8.19 -7.69
C GLU A 9 -4.67 7.42 -8.65
N ILE A 10 -4.34 7.32 -9.94
CA ILE A 10 -5.08 6.53 -10.93
C ILE A 10 -5.02 5.03 -10.62
N ASN A 11 -3.89 4.49 -10.15
CA ASN A 11 -3.60 3.05 -9.98
C ASN A 11 -3.95 2.45 -8.62
N ASP A 12 -3.99 3.27 -7.57
CA ASP A 12 -4.35 2.81 -6.22
C ASP A 12 -5.49 3.63 -5.58
N GLY A 13 -5.80 4.83 -6.12
CA GLY A 13 -6.78 5.72 -5.51
C GLY A 13 -6.27 6.39 -4.23
N ILE A 14 -4.95 6.47 -4.07
CA ILE A 14 -4.27 7.00 -2.90
C ILE A 14 -3.47 8.24 -3.29
N ARG A 15 -3.51 9.27 -2.44
CA ARG A 15 -2.65 10.45 -2.54
C ARG A 15 -2.06 10.82 -1.19
N PHE A 16 -0.73 10.79 -1.08
CA PHE A 16 -0.02 11.12 0.16
C PHE A 16 0.29 12.61 0.29
N SER A 17 0.36 13.11 1.53
CA SER A 17 1.00 14.40 1.82
C SER A 17 2.49 14.38 1.51
N TRP A 18 3.14 13.23 1.75
CA TRP A 18 4.57 12.99 1.49
C TRP A 18 4.76 11.64 0.79
N ASN A 19 5.28 11.64 -0.43
CA ASN A 19 5.60 10.40 -1.18
C ASN A 19 6.99 9.83 -0.84
N ALA A 20 7.77 10.56 -0.04
CA ALA A 20 9.02 10.09 0.55
C ALA A 20 8.91 10.31 2.06
N TRP A 21 9.10 9.25 2.83
CA TRP A 21 8.97 9.31 4.27
C TRP A 21 10.29 9.77 4.91
N PRO A 22 10.23 10.53 6.02
CA PRO A 22 11.41 10.86 6.81
C PRO A 22 12.06 9.57 7.32
N ALA A 23 13.39 9.49 7.21
CA ALA A 23 14.14 8.28 7.57
C ALA A 23 14.32 8.14 9.08
N SER A 24 14.19 9.25 9.81
CA SER A 24 14.35 9.29 11.27
C SER A 24 13.16 9.95 11.98
N ARG A 25 13.00 9.62 13.26
CA ARG A 25 12.01 10.25 14.12
C ARG A 25 12.23 11.77 14.28
N LEU A 26 13.48 12.21 14.25
CA LEU A 26 13.82 13.63 14.36
C LEU A 26 13.35 14.41 13.14
N GLU A 27 13.62 13.90 11.94
CA GLU A 27 13.12 14.48 10.69
C GLU A 27 11.60 14.47 10.64
N SER A 28 10.96 13.38 11.12
CA SER A 28 9.50 13.32 11.18
C SER A 28 8.89 14.37 12.11
N ALA A 29 9.56 14.72 13.21
CA ALA A 29 9.07 15.76 14.13
C ALA A 29 9.18 17.17 13.54
N GLN A 30 10.03 17.36 12.52
CA GLN A 30 10.18 18.62 11.80
C GLN A 30 9.17 18.79 10.66
N CYS A 31 8.46 17.72 10.28
CA CYS A 31 7.41 17.79 9.26
C CYS A 31 6.21 18.59 9.79
N VAL A 32 6.01 19.80 9.26
CA VAL A 32 4.87 20.67 9.61
C VAL A 32 3.53 20.03 9.22
N VAL A 33 3.51 19.30 8.11
CA VAL A 33 2.34 18.55 7.65
C VAL A 33 2.52 17.08 8.05
N PRO A 34 1.54 16.47 8.74
CA PRO A 34 1.64 15.06 9.12
C PRO A 34 1.67 14.15 7.88
N ILE A 35 2.30 13.00 8.03
CA ILE A 35 2.23 11.91 7.05
C ILE A 35 0.82 11.36 7.07
N GLY A 36 0.14 11.42 5.92
CA GLY A 36 -1.22 10.94 5.76
C GLY A 36 -1.55 10.75 4.30
N CYS A 37 -2.70 10.15 4.02
CA CYS A 37 -3.20 9.95 2.67
C CYS A 37 -4.69 10.21 2.54
N LEU A 38 -5.09 10.67 1.36
CA LEU A 38 -6.48 10.61 0.90
C LEU A 38 -6.66 9.29 0.17
N TYR A 39 -7.64 8.50 0.59
CA TYR A 39 -7.91 7.18 0.02
C TYR A 39 -9.34 7.10 -0.51
N THR A 40 -9.47 6.67 -1.76
CA THR A 40 -10.76 6.40 -2.41
C THR A 40 -10.99 4.89 -2.48
N LEU A 41 -11.65 4.35 -1.46
CA LEU A 41 -11.93 2.91 -1.31
C LEU A 41 -12.53 2.27 -2.56
N PHE A 42 -13.58 2.88 -3.11
CA PHE A 42 -14.29 2.38 -4.29
C PHE A 42 -13.93 3.16 -5.54
N LYS A 43 -12.63 3.29 -5.81
CA LYS A 43 -12.19 3.87 -7.09
C LYS A 43 -12.56 2.93 -8.23
N GLU A 44 -13.38 3.42 -9.15
CA GLU A 44 -13.76 2.67 -10.34
C GLU A 44 -12.53 2.34 -11.19
N ARG A 45 -12.35 1.05 -11.47
CA ARG A 45 -11.33 0.52 -12.37
C ARG A 45 -11.96 -0.50 -13.28
N TYR A 46 -11.91 -0.21 -14.57
CA TYR A 46 -12.41 -1.12 -15.59
C TYR A 46 -11.31 -2.05 -16.13
N ASP A 47 -10.06 -1.87 -15.66
CA ASP A 47 -8.88 -2.59 -16.15
C ASP A 47 -8.73 -4.01 -15.58
N PHE A 48 -9.40 -4.31 -14.46
CA PHE A 48 -9.23 -5.58 -13.74
C PHE A 48 -10.49 -6.43 -13.76
N PRO A 49 -10.40 -7.72 -14.11
CA PRO A 49 -11.52 -8.63 -13.97
C PRO A 49 -11.85 -8.86 -12.49
N PRO A 50 -13.12 -9.14 -12.14
CA PRO A 50 -13.48 -9.50 -10.78
C PRO A 50 -12.75 -10.78 -10.37
N ILE A 51 -12.16 -10.74 -9.17
CA ILE A 51 -11.46 -11.87 -8.58
C ILE A 51 -12.49 -12.74 -7.84
N ASN A 52 -12.63 -14.00 -8.26
CA ASN A 52 -13.63 -14.94 -7.71
C ASN A 52 -13.03 -15.98 -6.75
N TYR A 53 -12.06 -15.58 -5.94
CA TYR A 53 -11.46 -16.45 -4.92
C TYR A 53 -11.29 -15.69 -3.60
N ASP A 54 -11.30 -16.42 -2.49
CA ASP A 54 -11.10 -15.82 -1.17
C ASP A 54 -9.66 -15.30 -1.00
N PRO A 55 -9.48 -14.10 -0.42
CA PRO A 55 -8.16 -13.52 -0.25
C PRO A 55 -7.21 -14.46 0.51
N VAL A 56 -5.98 -14.58 0.02
CA VAL A 56 -4.96 -15.40 0.67
C VAL A 56 -4.38 -14.64 1.84
N PHE A 57 -4.60 -15.15 3.06
CA PHE A 57 -4.12 -14.53 4.29
C PHE A 57 -2.76 -15.10 4.73
N CYS A 58 -1.91 -14.21 5.26
CA CYS A 58 -0.71 -14.63 5.97
C CYS A 58 -1.09 -15.29 7.31
N SER A 59 -0.55 -16.49 7.57
CA SER A 59 -0.82 -17.25 8.80
C SER A 59 -0.39 -16.55 10.09
N ARG A 60 0.60 -15.65 10.05
CA ARG A 60 1.14 -14.98 11.24
C ARG A 60 0.53 -13.61 11.51
N CYS A 61 0.33 -12.80 10.48
CA CYS A 61 -0.10 -11.40 10.62
C CYS A 61 -1.51 -11.12 10.08
N ARG A 62 -2.15 -12.10 9.41
CA ARG A 62 -3.45 -11.95 8.73
C ARG A 62 -3.48 -10.86 7.63
N GLY A 63 -2.33 -10.37 7.19
CA GLY A 63 -2.24 -9.50 6.01
C GLY A 63 -2.65 -10.26 4.74
N ILE A 64 -3.25 -9.56 3.79
CA ILE A 64 -3.67 -10.10 2.49
C ILE A 64 -2.45 -10.13 1.55
N LEU A 65 -2.31 -11.22 0.79
CA LEU A 65 -1.27 -11.36 -0.23
C LEU A 65 -1.33 -10.20 -1.23
N ASN A 66 -0.18 -9.55 -1.43
CA ASN A 66 -0.03 -8.43 -2.34
C ASN A 66 1.31 -8.55 -3.12
N PRO A 67 1.46 -7.84 -4.26
CA PRO A 67 2.66 -7.92 -5.11
C PRO A 67 3.99 -7.56 -4.43
N TYR A 68 3.95 -6.87 -3.29
CA TYR A 68 5.16 -6.50 -2.54
C TYR A 68 5.68 -7.64 -1.64
N CYS A 69 4.97 -8.76 -1.57
CA CYS A 69 5.44 -9.94 -0.86
C CYS A 69 6.53 -10.68 -1.67
N PRO A 70 7.77 -10.85 -1.16
CA PRO A 70 8.80 -11.62 -1.80
C PRO A 70 8.36 -13.08 -1.84
N VAL A 71 8.26 -13.61 -3.05
CA VAL A 71 8.02 -15.03 -3.29
C VAL A 71 9.35 -15.76 -3.12
N ASN A 72 9.45 -16.65 -2.13
CA ASN A 72 10.54 -17.62 -2.14
C ASN A 72 10.10 -18.88 -2.92
N SER A 73 11.07 -19.59 -3.49
CA SER A 73 10.84 -20.78 -4.33
C SER A 73 10.10 -21.93 -3.61
N PHE A 74 9.88 -21.80 -2.30
CA PHE A 74 9.22 -22.78 -1.44
C PHE A 74 7.82 -22.33 -0.99
N GLY A 75 7.28 -21.25 -1.56
CA GLY A 75 5.90 -20.79 -1.29
C GLY A 75 5.68 -20.10 0.06
N PHE A 76 6.74 -19.74 0.80
CA PHE A 76 6.59 -18.96 2.03
C PHE A 76 6.50 -17.48 1.72
N ILE A 77 5.31 -16.91 1.95
CA ILE A 77 5.05 -15.47 1.95
C ILE A 77 5.64 -14.90 3.24
N LYS A 78 6.87 -14.38 3.19
CA LYS A 78 7.39 -13.52 4.27
C LYS A 78 6.90 -12.12 4.00
N ASN A 79 6.09 -11.55 4.89
CA ASN A 79 5.71 -10.14 4.79
C ASN A 79 6.99 -9.29 4.97
N PRO A 80 7.49 -8.56 3.96
CA PRO A 80 8.36 -7.45 4.27
C PRO A 80 7.41 -6.41 4.86
N HIS A 81 7.67 -5.91 6.06
CA HIS A 81 6.86 -4.83 6.61
C HIS A 81 6.98 -3.58 5.71
N ILE A 82 6.22 -3.56 4.62
CA ILE A 82 5.96 -2.43 3.73
C ILE A 82 4.49 -2.16 3.94
N PHE A 83 4.24 -1.19 4.80
CA PHE A 83 2.91 -0.66 5.08
C PHE A 83 2.36 0.02 3.83
N HIS A 84 1.79 -0.75 2.90
CA HIS A 84 0.61 -0.25 2.22
C HIS A 84 -0.52 -0.32 3.24
N ILE A 85 -1.16 0.82 3.48
CA ILE A 85 -2.29 0.99 4.38
C ILE A 85 -3.44 0.16 3.80
N LEU A 86 -3.45 -1.14 4.06
CA LEU A 86 -4.65 -1.94 4.04
C LEU A 86 -5.34 -1.60 5.36
N THR A 87 -6.29 -0.66 5.27
CA THR A 87 -7.24 -0.44 6.35
C THR A 87 -7.86 -1.78 6.71
N SER A 88 -7.56 -2.23 7.91
CA SER A 88 -8.31 -3.27 8.61
C SER A 88 -9.70 -2.72 8.89
N ASP A 89 -10.69 -3.26 8.16
CA ASP A 89 -11.85 -3.84 8.81
C ASP A 89 -11.61 -5.35 8.98
#